data_AF-A0AAW2X395-F1
#
_entry.id   AF-A0AAW2X395-F1
#
_cell.length_a   1.000
_cell.length_b   1.000
_cell.length_c   1.000
_cell.angle_alpha   90.00
_cell.angle_beta   90.00
_cell.angle_gamma   90.00
#
_symmetry.space_group_name_H-M   'P 1'
#
loop_
_entity.id
_entity.type
_entity.pdbx_description
1 polymer ?
#
loop_
_entity_poly.entity_id
_entity_poly.type
_entity_poly.pdbx_seq_one_letter_code
_entity_poly.pdbx_strand_id
1 'polypeptide(L)'
;MDQGQEQNIRFFHMRASNGKKHNQIDKLEDVFELWRRENENIQEVILEYFSDIFISINPPSDILDEVVSTVSLKVNEEMNCSLYAPFTSIEVEKVILQMFSLKSP
;
A
#
# COMPACT_ATOMS: atom_id res chain seq x y z
N MET A 1 16.43 22.25 -26.51
CA MET A 1 16.26 22.25 -25.04
C MET A 1 14.78 22.07 -24.76
N ASP A 2 14.47 21.09 -23.92
CA ASP A 2 13.21 20.34 -23.85
C ASP A 2 12.07 21.11 -23.14
N GLN A 3 11.19 21.73 -23.93
CA GLN A 3 10.00 22.43 -23.41
C GLN A 3 8.95 21.48 -22.80
N GLY A 4 8.98 20.18 -23.14
CA GLY A 4 8.06 19.18 -22.62
C GLY A 4 8.39 18.77 -21.19
N GLN A 5 9.68 18.63 -20.87
CA GLN A 5 10.15 18.37 -19.50
C GLN A 5 9.75 19.46 -18.51
N GLU A 6 9.92 20.73 -18.88
CA GLU A 6 9.55 21.86 -18.00
C GLU A 6 8.04 21.93 -17.73
N GLN A 7 7.21 21.61 -18.73
CA GLN A 7 5.75 21.59 -18.57
C GLN A 7 5.28 20.45 -17.67
N ASN A 8 5.88 19.26 -17.80
CA ASN A 8 5.60 18.13 -16.92
C ASN A 8 5.99 18.44 -15.47
N ILE A 9 7.19 18.98 -15.25
CA ILE A 9 7.66 19.37 -13.91
C ILE A 9 6.68 20.39 -13.28
N ARG A 10 6.27 21.41 -14.04
CA ARG A 10 5.27 22.40 -13.57
C ARG A 10 3.93 21.76 -13.21
N PHE A 11 3.43 20.85 -14.04
CA PHE A 11 2.18 20.14 -13.78
C PHE A 11 2.24 19.35 -12.47
N PHE A 12 3.30 18.56 -12.27
CA PHE A 12 3.46 17.76 -11.05
C PHE A 12 3.68 18.63 -9.81
N HIS A 13 4.46 19.71 -9.91
CA HIS A 13 4.61 20.66 -8.81
C HIS A 13 3.30 21.35 -8.44
N MET A 14 2.51 21.77 -9.43
CA MET A 14 1.20 22.39 -9.20
C MET A 14 0.24 21.40 -8.55
N ARG A 15 0.21 20.16 -9.06
CA ARG A 15 -0.62 19.08 -8.49
C ARG A 15 -0.23 18.75 -7.06
N ALA A 16 1.07 18.61 -6.77
CA ALA A 16 1.58 18.37 -5.42
C ALA A 16 1.26 19.54 -4.48
N SER A 17 1.40 20.79 -4.95
CA SER A 17 1.09 21.99 -4.15
C SER A 17 -0.40 22.10 -3.83
N ASN A 18 -1.26 21.81 -4.81
CA ASN A 18 -2.71 21.79 -4.58
C ASN A 18 -3.10 20.65 -3.63
N GLY A 19 -2.48 19.47 -3.78
CA GLY A 19 -2.66 18.35 -2.86
C GLY A 19 -2.23 18.70 -1.43
N LYS A 20 -1.07 19.37 -1.27
CA LYS A 20 -0.60 19.82 0.04
C LYS A 20 -1.58 20.79 0.70
N LYS A 21 -2.12 21.76 -0.05
CA LYS A 21 -3.11 22.72 0.47
C LYS A 21 -4.41 22.03 0.90
N HIS A 22 -4.88 21.06 0.11
CA HIS A 22 -6.13 20.36 0.39
C HIS A 22 -6.00 19.34 1.54
N ASN A 23 -4.83 18.70 1.66
CA ASN A 23 -4.59 17.62 2.62
C ASN A 23 -3.79 18.08 3.85
N GLN A 24 -3.71 19.39 4.08
CA GLN A 24 -3.06 19.91 5.28
C GLN A 24 -3.92 19.57 6.50
N ILE A 25 -3.31 18.91 7.47
CA ILE A 25 -3.94 18.60 8.75
C ILE A 25 -3.69 19.79 9.68
N ASP A 26 -4.73 20.59 9.92
CA ASP A 26 -4.64 21.77 10.79
C ASP A 26 -4.81 21.43 12.28
N LYS A 27 -5.50 20.34 12.57
CA LYS A 27 -5.72 19.83 13.93
C LYS A 27 -6.13 18.36 13.91
N LEU A 28 -5.81 17.65 14.99
CA LEU A 28 -6.31 16.31 15.27
C LEU A 28 -6.90 16.28 16.68
N GLU A 29 -7.87 15.41 16.89
CA GLU A 29 -8.43 15.11 18.21
C GLU A 29 -7.65 13.93 18.80
N ASP A 30 -7.18 14.07 20.03
CA ASP A 30 -6.47 13.00 20.74
C ASP A 30 -7.43 12.04 21.45
N VAL A 31 -6.87 11.01 22.08
CA VAL A 31 -7.62 9.98 22.83
C VAL A 31 -8.39 10.51 24.04
N PHE A 32 -8.10 11.74 24.47
CA PHE A 32 -8.79 12.44 25.55
C PHE A 32 -9.83 13.44 25.02
N GLU A 33 -10.21 13.34 23.74
CA GLU A 33 -11.16 14.23 23.05
C GLU A 33 -10.68 15.70 23.01
N LEU A 34 -9.35 15.93 23.03
CA LEU A 34 -8.75 17.25 22.97
C LEU A 34 -8.14 17.54 21.61
N TRP A 35 -8.48 18.70 21.04
CA TRP A 35 -7.96 19.15 19.76
C TRP A 35 -6.52 19.68 19.88
N ARG A 36 -5.57 18.97 19.25
CA ARG A 36 -4.16 19.36 19.09
C ARG A 36 -3.96 20.12 17.78
N ARG A 37 -3.24 21.24 17.85
CA ARG A 37 -2.94 22.14 16.71
C ARG A 37 -1.45 22.35 16.48
N GLU A 38 -0.64 22.15 17.52
CA GLU A 38 0.82 22.24 17.43
C GLU A 38 1.35 21.02 16.65
N ASN A 39 2.32 21.24 15.77
CA ASN A 39 2.83 20.19 14.88
C ASN A 39 3.40 19.02 15.69
N GLU A 40 4.06 19.32 16.79
CA GLU A 40 4.64 18.36 17.73
C GLU A 40 3.55 17.47 18.33
N ASN A 41 2.45 18.06 18.80
CA ASN A 41 1.34 17.28 19.38
C ASN A 41 0.54 16.52 18.31
N ILE A 42 0.37 17.07 17.11
CA ILE A 42 -0.25 16.35 15.98
C ILE A 42 0.58 15.12 15.64
N GLN A 43 1.91 15.26 15.61
CA GLN A 43 2.82 14.14 15.37
C GLN A 43 2.70 13.07 16.46
N GLU A 44 2.62 13.47 17.74
CA GLU A 44 2.41 12.55 18.86
C GLU A 44 1.10 11.76 18.70
N VAL A 45 -0.02 12.43 18.40
CA VAL A 45 -1.33 11.77 18.18
C VAL A 45 -1.27 10.77 17.03
N ILE A 46 -0.60 11.11 15.93
CA ILE A 46 -0.42 10.20 14.79
C ILE A 46 0.40 8.98 15.21
N LEU A 47 1.50 9.17 15.93
CA LEU A 47 2.37 8.09 16.37
C LEU A 47 1.65 7.15 17.33
N GLU A 48 0.91 7.69 18.31
CA GLU A 48 0.13 6.91 19.26
C GLU A 48 -0.95 6.08 18.54
N TYR A 49 -1.75 6.72 17.69
CA TYR A 49 -2.80 6.06 16.91
C TYR A 49 -2.28 4.90 16.06
N PHE A 50 -1.22 5.13 15.28
CA PHE A 50 -0.67 4.09 14.41
C PHE A 50 0.07 3.02 15.22
N SER A 51 0.78 3.39 16.30
CA SER A 51 1.40 2.42 17.20
C SER A 51 0.35 1.45 17.75
N ASP A 52 -0.77 1.95 18.24
CA ASP A 52 -1.84 1.14 18.80
C ASP A 52 -2.46 0.22 17.74
N ILE A 53 -2.73 0.74 16.55
CA ILE A 53 -3.28 -0.07 15.46
C ILE A 53 -2.28 -1.15 15.05
N PHE A 54 -1.00 -0.84 14.88
CA PHE A 54 0.02 -1.80 14.46
C PHE A 54 0.36 -2.84 15.54
N ILE A 55 0.24 -2.49 16.83
CA ILE A 55 0.36 -3.44 17.94
C ILE A 55 -0.88 -4.33 18.05
N SER A 56 -2.07 -3.80 17.76
CA SER A 56 -3.33 -4.57 17.76
C SER A 56 -3.42 -5.65 16.67
N ILE A 57 -2.45 -5.72 15.75
CA ILE A 57 -2.34 -6.74 14.68
C ILE A 57 -1.79 -8.08 15.20
N ASN A 58 -1.80 -8.31 16.51
CA ASN A 58 -1.69 -9.67 17.05
C ASN A 58 -3.05 -10.16 17.58
N PRO A 59 -4.09 -10.27 16.71
CA PRO A 59 -5.35 -10.85 17.13
C PRO A 59 -5.10 -12.27 17.67
N PRO A 60 -5.89 -12.72 18.66
CA PRO A 60 -5.86 -14.11 19.10
C PRO A 60 -5.92 -15.05 17.90
N SER A 61 -5.11 -16.11 17.91
CA SER A 61 -5.05 -17.13 16.84
C SER A 61 -6.44 -17.60 16.44
N ASP A 62 -7.32 -17.74 17.43
CA ASP A 62 -8.68 -18.26 17.26
C ASP A 62 -9.54 -17.37 16.33
N ILE A 63 -9.36 -16.05 16.37
CA ILE A 63 -10.08 -15.10 15.50
C ILE A 63 -9.53 -15.17 14.07
N LEU A 64 -8.22 -15.30 13.90
CA LEU A 64 -7.60 -15.46 12.58
C LEU A 64 -8.05 -16.77 11.93
N ASP A 65 -8.04 -17.87 12.68
CA ASP A 65 -8.44 -19.18 12.19
C ASP A 65 -9.92 -19.19 11.77
N GLU A 66 -10.80 -18.54 12.54
CA GLU A 66 -12.21 -18.35 12.17
C GLU A 66 -12.34 -17.60 10.84
N VAL A 67 -11.68 -16.44 10.69
CA VAL A 67 -11.74 -15.64 9.46
C VAL A 67 -11.16 -16.40 8.27
N VAL A 68 -10.00 -17.03 8.44
CA VAL A 68 -9.35 -17.82 7.37
C VAL A 68 -10.22 -19.00 6.95
N SER A 69 -10.95 -19.63 7.88
CA SER A 69 -11.86 -20.73 7.56
C SER A 69 -13.02 -20.33 6.64
N THR A 70 -13.41 -19.04 6.62
CA THR A 70 -14.44 -18.53 5.71
C THR A 70 -13.96 -18.43 4.26
N VAL A 71 -12.65 -18.40 4.04
CA VAL A 71 -12.05 -18.27 2.72
C VAL A 71 -11.91 -19.66 2.12
N SER A 72 -12.58 -19.91 0.99
CA SER A 72 -12.43 -21.18 0.28
C SER A 72 -11.01 -21.35 -0.25
N LEU A 73 -10.38 -22.48 0.08
CA LEU A 73 -9.05 -22.83 -0.41
C LEU A 73 -9.07 -22.94 -1.95
N LYS A 74 -8.27 -22.10 -2.61
CA LYS A 74 -8.12 -22.12 -4.09
C LYS A 74 -6.89 -22.86 -4.58
N VAL A 75 -5.86 -22.97 -3.74
CA VAL A 75 -4.58 -23.60 -4.07
C VAL A 75 -4.45 -24.81 -3.16
N ASN A 76 -4.52 -26.00 -3.74
CA ASN A 76 -4.24 -27.23 -3.01
C ASN A 76 -2.72 -27.44 -2.89
N GLU A 77 -2.31 -28.43 -2.10
CA GLU A 77 -0.90 -28.70 -1.84
C GLU A 77 -0.09 -29.03 -3.11
N GLU A 78 -0.67 -29.76 -4.05
CA GLU A 78 -0.01 -30.11 -5.31
C GLU A 78 0.25 -28.86 -6.17
N MET A 79 -0.76 -27.99 -6.31
CA MET A 79 -0.62 -26.70 -6.97
C MET A 79 0.45 -25.86 -6.28
N ASN A 80 0.48 -25.87 -4.94
CA ASN A 80 1.46 -25.13 -4.17
C ASN A 80 2.88 -25.65 -4.42
N CYS A 81 3.09 -26.97 -4.41
CA CYS A 81 4.36 -27.60 -4.77
C CYS A 81 4.81 -27.20 -6.18
N SER A 82 3.88 -27.15 -7.14
CA SER A 82 4.19 -26.68 -8.50
C SER A 82 4.53 -25.18 -8.54
N LEU A 83 3.84 -24.34 -7.77
CA LEU A 83 4.07 -22.88 -7.73
C LEU A 83 5.41 -22.52 -7.04
N TYR A 84 5.88 -23.34 -6.11
CA TYR A 84 7.18 -23.20 -5.45
C TYR A 84 8.34 -23.82 -6.22
N ALA A 85 8.07 -24.57 -7.30
CA ALA A 85 9.12 -25.19 -8.09
C ALA A 85 9.98 -24.13 -8.82
N PRO A 86 11.28 -24.39 -9.05
CA PRO A 86 12.13 -23.49 -9.82
C PRO A 86 11.63 -23.32 -11.26
N PHE A 87 11.63 -22.07 -11.74
CA PHE A 87 11.28 -21.78 -13.13
C PHE A 87 12.28 -22.37 -14.12
N THR A 88 11.77 -22.83 -15.26
CA THR A 88 12.59 -23.26 -16.39
C THR A 88 12.77 -22.14 -17.42
N SER A 89 13.86 -22.16 -18.18
CA SER A 89 14.11 -21.16 -19.23
C SER A 89 13.01 -21.12 -20.29
N ILE A 90 12.39 -22.27 -20.59
CA ILE A 90 11.30 -22.38 -21.57
C ILE A 90 10.02 -21.72 -21.07
N GLU A 91 9.70 -21.85 -19.78
CA GLU A 91 8.55 -21.16 -19.19
C GLU A 91 8.74 -19.65 -19.21
N VAL A 92 9.93 -19.17 -18.85
CA VAL A 92 10.26 -17.74 -18.87
C VAL A 92 10.15 -17.17 -20.29
N GLU A 93 10.69 -17.86 -21.29
CA GLU A 93 10.61 -17.44 -22.70
C GLU A 93 9.16 -17.32 -23.18
N LYS A 94 8.31 -18.31 -22.87
CA LYS A 94 6.89 -18.29 -23.20
C LYS A 94 6.15 -17.14 -22.51
N VAL A 95 6.41 -16.92 -21.22
CA VAL A 95 5.79 -15.84 -20.45
C VAL A 95 6.17 -14.47 -21.01
N ILE A 96 7.44 -14.27 -21.36
CA ILE A 96 7.90 -13.03 -21.98
C ILE A 96 7.12 -12.76 -23.28
N LEU A 97 7.02 -13.76 -24.16
CA LEU A 97 6.27 -13.64 -25.43
C LEU A 97 4.78 -13.33 -25.21
N GLN A 98 4.15 -13.90 -24.18
CA GLN A 98 2.76 -13.60 -23.81
C GLN A 98 2.60 -12.18 -23.25
N MET A 99 3.56 -11.71 -22.44
CA MET A 99 3.56 -10.36 -21.87
C MET A 99 3.85 -9.28 -22.91
N PHE A 100 4.48 -9.59 -24.04
CA PHE A 100 4.68 -8.62 -25.13
C PHE A 100 3.35 -8.05 -25.66
N SER A 101 2.25 -8.82 -25.66
CA SER A 101 0.90 -8.35 -26.03
C SER A 101 0.27 -7.40 -25.01
N LEU A 102 0.86 -7.25 -23.82
CA LEU A 102 0.46 -6.31 -22.77
C LEU A 102 1.34 -5.04 -22.74
N LYS A 103 2.29 -4.90 -23.68
CA LYS A 103 3.02 -3.64 -23.82
C LYS A 103 2.06 -2.55 -24.27
N SER A 104 2.16 -1.39 -23.62
CA SER A 104 1.46 -0.18 -24.04
C SER A 104 1.90 0.22 -25.46
N PRO A 105 1.02 0.80 -26.29
CA PRO A 105 1.37 1.28 -27.64
C PRO A 105 2.57 2.22 -27.68
#